data_AF-U2TCI0-F1
#
_entry.id   AF-U2TCI0-F1
#
_cell.length_a   1.000
_cell.length_b   1.000
_cell.length_c   1.000
_cell.angle_alpha   90.00
_cell.angle_beta   90.00
_cell.angle_gamma   90.00
#
_symmetry.space_group_name_H-M   'P 1'
#
loop_
_entity.id
_entity.type
_entity.pdbx_description
1 polymer ?
#
loop_
_entity_poly.entity_id
_entity_poly.type
_entity_poly.pdbx_seq_one_letter_code
_entity_poly.pdbx_strand_id
1 'polypeptide(L)'
;MKKSMFVLFIMSMAAFAGGTEIKKVHTKTAKLEKDSYCNIPKVYSDFKKINEKDYRVDVDFEKCVFDGETYENVKVGVLIQNVEKTEKYLKKYKYMHLKAGKNLVYNSNDNSYYYNGSWAFNNDKAYPTVFDGK
;
A
#
# COMPACT_ATOMS: atom_id res chain seq x y z
N MET A 1 50.50 14.11 -7.10
CA MET A 1 50.25 15.26 -6.20
C MET A 1 48.95 15.93 -6.60
N LYS A 2 48.29 16.51 -5.60
CA LYS A 2 46.89 16.95 -5.52
C LYS A 2 46.45 17.98 -6.57
N LYS A 3 45.15 17.94 -6.89
CA LYS A 3 44.17 19.04 -7.09
C LYS A 3 42.90 18.41 -7.68
N SER A 4 42.01 17.79 -6.88
CA SER A 4 40.89 18.44 -6.18
C SER A 4 40.24 19.57 -6.98
N MET A 5 39.19 19.26 -7.73
CA MET A 5 38.08 20.18 -7.95
C MET A 5 36.77 19.43 -7.68
N PHE A 6 36.23 19.66 -6.49
CA PHE A 6 34.84 19.45 -6.14
C PHE A 6 33.97 20.20 -7.15
N VAL A 7 33.12 19.49 -7.89
CA VAL A 7 32.00 20.13 -8.60
C VAL A 7 30.75 19.93 -7.74
N LEU A 8 30.44 20.99 -6.98
CA LEU A 8 29.15 21.21 -6.34
C LEU A 8 28.12 21.48 -7.44
N PHE A 9 27.33 20.48 -7.82
CA PHE A 9 26.07 20.76 -8.50
C PHE A 9 25.02 21.13 -7.45
N ILE A 10 24.95 22.44 -7.24
CA ILE A 10 23.83 23.25 -6.76
C ILE A 10 22.47 22.52 -6.76
N MET A 11 21.98 22.33 -5.54
CA MET A 11 20.61 22.00 -5.18
C MET A 11 19.67 23.03 -5.79
N SER A 12 18.92 22.66 -6.84
CA SER A 12 17.80 23.48 -7.30
C SER A 12 16.64 23.30 -6.34
N MET A 13 16.60 24.12 -5.28
CA MET A 13 15.39 24.40 -4.52
C MET A 13 14.42 25.16 -5.44
N ALA A 14 13.59 24.42 -6.18
CA ALA A 14 12.39 25.00 -6.76
C ALA A 14 11.34 25.08 -5.63
N ALA A 15 11.31 26.24 -4.97
CA ALA A 15 10.23 26.63 -4.09
C ALA A 15 8.96 26.81 -4.94
N PHE A 16 8.04 25.84 -4.90
CA PHE A 16 6.67 26.03 -5.32
C PHE A 16 5.80 26.20 -4.08
N ALA A 17 5.70 27.44 -3.61
CA ALA A 17 4.66 27.87 -2.69
C ALA A 17 3.39 28.15 -3.51
N GLY A 18 2.54 27.14 -3.60
CA GLY A 18 1.21 27.18 -4.21
C GLY A 18 0.59 25.83 -3.93
N GLY A 19 -0.25 25.78 -2.89
CA GLY A 19 -0.85 24.57 -2.33
C GLY A 19 -1.55 23.73 -3.39
N THR A 20 -0.78 22.87 -4.04
CA THR A 20 -1.25 21.70 -4.75
C THR A 20 -0.77 20.60 -3.83
N GLU A 21 -1.68 19.95 -3.10
CA GLU A 21 -1.33 18.68 -2.46
C GLU A 21 -0.80 17.79 -3.57
N ILE A 22 0.52 17.69 -3.68
CA ILE A 22 1.16 16.72 -4.56
C ILE A 22 0.78 15.41 -3.93
N LYS A 23 -0.30 14.80 -4.45
CA LYS A 23 -0.68 13.43 -4.12
C LYS A 23 0.60 12.63 -4.30
N LYS A 24 1.22 12.20 -3.21
CA LYS A 24 2.37 11.31 -3.27
C LYS A 24 1.83 10.01 -3.85
N VAL A 25 1.96 9.86 -5.16
CA VAL A 25 1.70 8.62 -5.86
C VAL A 25 3.07 7.99 -6.02
N HIS A 26 3.32 6.94 -5.26
CA HIS A 26 4.58 6.22 -5.35
C HIS A 26 4.61 5.45 -6.67
N THR A 27 5.70 5.58 -7.41
CA THR A 27 5.86 5.05 -8.78
C THR A 27 6.85 3.88 -8.84
N LYS A 28 7.16 3.28 -7.69
CA LYS A 28 8.12 2.18 -7.56
C LYS A 28 7.60 1.12 -6.59
N THR A 29 8.22 -0.05 -6.59
CA THR A 29 7.90 -1.10 -5.61
C THR A 29 8.32 -0.63 -4.21
N ALA A 30 7.42 -0.77 -3.23
CA ALA A 30 7.67 -0.36 -1.86
C ALA A 30 8.05 -1.55 -0.96
N LYS A 31 8.91 -1.29 0.02
CA LYS A 31 9.19 -2.24 1.10
C LYS A 31 8.16 -2.04 2.20
N LEU A 32 7.58 -3.13 2.68
CA LEU A 32 6.68 -3.09 3.82
C LEU A 32 7.49 -3.19 5.11
N GLU A 33 7.37 -2.15 5.92
CA GLU A 33 7.91 -2.07 7.25
C GLU A 33 6.88 -2.55 8.27
N LYS A 34 7.30 -2.68 9.54
CA LYS A 34 6.37 -2.96 10.63
C LYS A 34 5.29 -1.89 10.67
N ASP A 35 4.04 -2.30 10.91
CA ASP A 35 2.88 -1.41 10.98
C ASP A 35 2.53 -0.71 9.65
N SER A 36 2.90 -1.31 8.50
CA SER A 36 2.37 -0.88 7.20
C SER A 36 0.88 -1.18 7.08
N TYR A 37 0.07 -0.19 6.75
CA TYR A 37 -1.39 -0.33 6.66
C TYR A 37 -2.00 0.58 5.58
N CYS A 38 -3.24 0.27 5.21
CA CYS A 38 -4.11 1.12 4.42
C CYS A 38 -5.41 1.38 5.18
N ASN A 39 -5.93 2.61 5.15
CA ASN A 39 -7.15 2.99 5.84
C ASN A 39 -8.35 3.03 4.89
N ILE A 40 -9.53 2.84 5.48
CA ILE A 40 -10.85 3.09 4.91
C ILE A 40 -10.96 2.47 3.51
N PRO A 41 -11.28 1.17 3.40
CA PRO A 41 -11.63 0.59 2.11
C PRO A 41 -12.83 1.36 1.55
N LYS A 42 -12.66 2.04 0.41
CA LYS A 42 -13.70 2.85 -0.23
C LYS A 42 -14.54 2.00 -1.17
N VAL A 43 -13.87 1.43 -2.16
CA VAL A 43 -14.45 0.61 -3.21
C VAL A 43 -13.56 -0.61 -3.39
N TYR A 44 -14.16 -1.75 -3.68
CA TYR A 44 -13.43 -2.97 -4.03
C TYR A 44 -14.01 -3.56 -5.31
N SER A 45 -13.16 -4.18 -6.12
CA SER A 45 -13.56 -4.89 -7.33
C SER A 45 -14.38 -6.14 -7.00
N ASP A 46 -15.01 -6.73 -8.01
CA ASP A 46 -15.49 -8.11 -7.90
C ASP A 46 -14.35 -9.07 -7.51
N PHE A 47 -14.70 -10.13 -6.78
CA PHE A 47 -13.77 -11.18 -6.40
C PHE A 47 -13.47 -12.08 -7.62
N LYS A 48 -12.31 -11.88 -8.23
CA LYS A 48 -11.90 -12.64 -9.42
C LYS A 48 -11.21 -13.92 -9.00
N LYS A 49 -11.79 -15.08 -9.31
CA LYS A 49 -11.14 -16.38 -9.10
C LYS A 49 -9.88 -16.47 -9.98
N ILE A 50 -8.72 -16.76 -9.39
CA ILE A 50 -7.46 -16.88 -10.13
C ILE A 50 -6.99 -18.33 -10.25
N ASN A 51 -7.34 -19.18 -9.29
CA ASN A 51 -7.07 -20.62 -9.31
C ASN A 51 -8.11 -21.36 -8.43
N GLU A 52 -7.92 -22.65 -8.16
CA GLU A 52 -8.86 -23.44 -7.35
C GLU A 52 -9.06 -22.92 -5.91
N LYS A 53 -8.04 -22.26 -5.34
CA LYS A 53 -7.97 -21.87 -3.92
C LYS A 53 -8.07 -20.37 -3.69
N ASP A 54 -7.52 -19.58 -4.62
CA ASP A 54 -7.31 -18.16 -4.44
C ASP A 54 -8.20 -17.32 -5.37
N TYR A 55 -8.69 -16.24 -4.80
CA TYR A 55 -9.35 -15.13 -5.48
C TYR A 55 -8.50 -13.88 -5.33
N ARG A 56 -8.63 -12.95 -6.27
CA ARG A 56 -8.06 -11.61 -6.20
C ARG A 56 -9.17 -10.59 -6.01
N VAL A 57 -8.91 -9.62 -5.15
CA VAL A 57 -9.71 -8.40 -5.00
C VAL A 57 -8.78 -7.20 -5.00
N ASP A 58 -9.12 -6.18 -5.79
CA ASP A 58 -8.45 -4.89 -5.78
C ASP A 58 -9.27 -3.92 -4.94
N VAL A 59 -8.64 -3.27 -3.96
CA VAL A 59 -9.32 -2.39 -2.99
C VAL A 59 -8.70 -1.00 -3.07
N ASP A 60 -9.56 0.01 -3.23
CA ASP A 60 -9.19 1.41 -3.20
C ASP A 60 -9.21 1.94 -1.76
N PHE A 61 -8.10 2.53 -1.34
CA PHE A 61 -7.92 3.10 -0.01
C PHE A 61 -7.68 4.60 -0.10
N GLU A 62 -8.14 5.34 0.91
CA GLU A 62 -7.89 6.77 0.96
C GLU A 62 -6.42 7.07 1.20
N LYS A 63 -5.81 6.40 2.17
CA LYS A 63 -4.43 6.57 2.58
C LYS A 63 -3.79 5.21 2.90
N CYS A 64 -2.55 5.03 2.50
CA CYS A 64 -1.71 3.93 2.94
C CYS A 64 -0.40 4.47 3.52
N VAL A 65 0.09 3.79 4.54
CA VAL A 65 1.37 4.04 5.19
C VAL A 65 2.27 2.85 4.95
N PHE A 66 3.39 3.06 4.27
CA PHE A 66 4.44 2.08 4.01
C PHE A 66 5.73 2.80 3.62
N ASP A 67 6.89 2.15 3.73
CA ASP A 67 8.21 2.76 3.44
C ASP A 67 8.46 4.08 4.22
N GLY A 68 7.95 4.17 5.46
CA GLY A 68 7.99 5.38 6.29
C GLY A 68 7.18 6.58 5.77
N GLU A 69 6.42 6.43 4.68
CA GLU A 69 5.68 7.51 4.02
C GLU A 69 4.16 7.27 4.00
N THR A 70 3.39 8.35 3.77
CA THR A 70 1.95 8.28 3.54
C THR A 70 1.63 8.58 2.08
N TYR A 71 0.81 7.73 1.48
CA TYR A 71 0.36 7.80 0.09
C TYR A 71 -1.15 7.87 0.04
N GLU A 72 -1.70 8.59 -0.92
CA GLU A 72 -3.15 8.82 -1.03
C GLU A 72 -3.73 8.20 -2.28
N ASN A 73 -5.01 7.80 -2.21
CA ASN A 73 -5.77 7.18 -3.30
C ASN A 73 -5.06 5.95 -3.87
N VAL A 74 -4.69 5.03 -2.98
CA VAL A 74 -3.88 3.85 -3.30
C VAL A 74 -4.80 2.66 -3.56
N LYS A 75 -4.60 2.01 -4.71
CA LYS A 75 -5.25 0.74 -5.02
C LYS A 75 -4.33 -0.42 -4.66
N VAL A 76 -4.81 -1.38 -3.86
CA VAL A 76 -4.04 -2.58 -3.49
C VAL A 76 -4.81 -3.84 -3.85
N GLY A 77 -4.22 -4.67 -4.71
CA GLY A 77 -4.67 -6.01 -5.03
C GLY A 77 -4.12 -7.05 -4.05
N VAL A 78 -5.00 -7.80 -3.42
CA VAL A 78 -4.64 -8.87 -2.47
C VAL A 78 -5.27 -10.21 -2.86
N LEU A 79 -4.61 -11.30 -2.44
CA LEU A 79 -5.13 -12.66 -2.59
C LEU A 79 -5.95 -13.07 -1.37
N ILE A 80 -7.15 -13.61 -1.61
CA ILE A 80 -8.10 -14.05 -0.59
C ILE A 80 -8.58 -15.47 -0.87
N GLN A 81 -8.84 -16.25 0.18
CA GLN A 81 -9.29 -17.64 0.07
C GLN A 81 -10.75 -17.84 0.50
N ASN A 82 -11.29 -16.90 1.27
CA ASN A 82 -12.68 -16.92 1.72
C ASN A 82 -13.34 -15.58 1.35
N VAL A 83 -14.15 -15.61 0.29
CA VAL A 83 -14.85 -14.44 -0.26
C VAL A 83 -15.78 -13.82 0.78
N GLU A 84 -16.68 -14.63 1.37
CA GLU A 84 -17.68 -14.14 2.32
C GLU A 84 -17.07 -13.47 3.56
N LYS A 85 -16.00 -14.07 4.10
CA LYS A 85 -15.27 -13.53 5.25
C LYS A 85 -14.57 -12.21 4.89
N THR A 86 -13.93 -12.16 3.73
CA THR A 86 -13.24 -10.97 3.23
C THR A 86 -14.22 -9.82 3.00
N GLU A 87 -15.37 -10.10 2.39
CA GLU A 87 -16.40 -9.11 2.15
C GLU A 87 -16.95 -8.50 3.47
N LYS A 88 -17.20 -9.36 4.47
CA LYS A 88 -17.58 -8.90 5.82
C LYS A 88 -16.51 -8.02 6.44
N TYR A 89 -15.24 -8.33 6.25
CA TYR A 89 -14.13 -7.57 6.80
C TYR A 89 -13.95 -6.20 6.13
N LEU A 90 -14.03 -6.15 4.80
CA LEU A 90 -14.00 -4.90 4.03
C LEU A 90 -15.10 -3.92 4.45
N LYS A 91 -16.28 -4.43 4.84
CA LYS A 91 -17.40 -3.63 5.33
C LYS A 91 -17.28 -3.23 6.81
N LYS A 92 -16.60 -4.04 7.63
CA LYS A 92 -16.57 -3.88 9.10
C LYS A 92 -15.37 -3.07 9.60
N TYR A 93 -14.19 -3.26 9.00
CA TYR A 93 -12.93 -2.80 9.57
C TYR A 93 -12.37 -1.58 8.85
N LYS A 94 -11.73 -0.70 9.62
CA LYS A 94 -11.18 0.56 9.12
C LYS A 94 -9.78 0.44 8.50
N TYR A 95 -9.01 -0.58 8.85
CA TYR A 95 -7.62 -0.70 8.41
C TYR A 95 -7.32 -2.09 7.84
N MET A 96 -6.67 -2.11 6.68
CA MET A 96 -6.02 -3.29 6.12
C MET A 96 -4.53 -3.22 6.43
N HIS A 97 -4.02 -4.18 7.17
CA HIS A 97 -2.63 -4.29 7.57
C HIS A 97 -1.87 -5.20 6.61
N LEU A 98 -0.72 -4.75 6.12
CA LEU A 98 0.13 -5.52 5.21
C LEU A 98 1.34 -6.04 5.99
N LYS A 99 1.50 -7.37 6.10
CA LYS A 99 2.59 -7.95 6.88
C LYS A 99 3.96 -7.61 6.26
N ALA A 100 4.90 -7.20 7.10
CA ALA A 100 6.28 -7.00 6.66
C ALA A 100 6.92 -8.30 6.14
N GLY A 101 7.94 -8.17 5.30
CA GLY A 101 8.74 -9.29 4.77
C GLY A 101 8.46 -9.66 3.31
N LYS A 102 7.45 -9.05 2.68
CA LYS A 102 7.28 -9.06 1.22
C LYS A 102 7.13 -7.63 0.70
N ASN A 103 7.49 -7.43 -0.57
CA ASN A 103 7.34 -6.14 -1.22
C ASN A 103 5.90 -5.90 -1.66
N LEU A 104 5.50 -4.63 -1.61
CA LEU A 104 4.29 -4.13 -2.23
C LEU A 104 4.64 -3.70 -3.67
N VAL A 105 4.32 -4.57 -4.63
CA VAL A 105 4.81 -4.45 -6.01
C VAL A 105 3.97 -3.45 -6.78
N TYR A 106 4.60 -2.42 -7.32
CA TYR A 106 3.91 -1.39 -8.11
C TYR A 106 3.69 -1.83 -9.55
N ASN A 107 2.48 -1.60 -10.06
CA ASN A 107 2.11 -1.74 -11.46
C ASN A 107 1.81 -0.35 -12.04
N SER A 108 2.65 0.10 -12.97
CA SER A 108 2.50 1.41 -13.62
C SER A 108 1.33 1.49 -14.58
N ASN A 109 0.84 0.37 -15.11
CA ASN A 109 -0.20 0.36 -16.14
C ASN A 109 -1.56 0.82 -15.61
N ASP A 110 -1.87 0.49 -14.35
CA ASP A 110 -3.13 0.79 -13.70
C ASP A 110 -2.94 1.57 -12.38
N ASN A 111 -1.73 2.07 -12.14
CA ASN A 111 -1.32 2.77 -10.93
C ASN A 111 -1.76 2.05 -9.64
N SER A 112 -1.53 0.73 -9.62
CA SER A 112 -1.94 -0.14 -8.52
C SER A 112 -0.76 -0.81 -7.86
N TYR A 113 -1.00 -1.33 -6.67
CA TYR A 113 -0.07 -2.19 -5.97
C TYR A 113 -0.61 -3.60 -5.90
N TYR A 114 0.28 -4.57 -6.02
CA TYR A 114 -0.01 -5.97 -5.81
C TYR A 114 0.75 -6.50 -4.60
N TYR A 115 0.03 -7.20 -3.74
CA TYR A 115 0.60 -7.81 -2.54
C TYR A 115 0.18 -9.27 -2.39
N ASN A 116 1.18 -10.15 -2.37
CA ASN A 116 0.99 -11.60 -2.24
C ASN A 116 1.45 -12.15 -0.88
N GLY A 117 1.61 -11.29 0.12
CA GLY A 117 1.90 -11.69 1.49
C GLY A 117 0.64 -11.77 2.35
N SER A 118 0.82 -12.02 3.64
CA SER A 118 -0.28 -12.05 4.59
C SER A 118 -0.77 -10.64 4.89
N TRP A 119 -2.08 -10.46 5.01
CA TRP A 119 -2.73 -9.20 5.34
C TRP A 119 -3.82 -9.43 6.39
N ALA A 120 -4.14 -8.40 7.19
CA ALA A 120 -5.16 -8.45 8.24
C ALA A 120 -6.15 -7.31 8.09
N PHE A 121 -7.35 -7.43 8.65
CA PHE A 121 -8.22 -6.29 8.90
C PHE A 121 -8.37 -6.04 10.39
N ASN A 122 -8.31 -4.77 10.80
CA ASN A 122 -8.56 -4.36 12.18
C ASN A 122 -9.10 -2.91 12.24
N ASN A 123 -9.56 -2.48 13.41
CA ASN A 123 -9.95 -1.10 13.70
C ASN A 123 -8.86 -0.28 14.38
N ASP A 124 -7.74 -0.90 14.75
CA ASP A 124 -6.53 -0.25 15.24
C ASP A 124 -5.54 0.02 14.10
N LYS A 125 -4.74 1.08 14.23
CA LYS A 125 -3.61 1.41 13.36
C LYS A 125 -2.38 0.54 13.63
N ALA A 126 -2.31 -0.12 14.78
CA ALA A 126 -1.27 -1.13 15.05
C ALA A 126 -1.63 -2.47 14.39
N TYR A 127 -0.62 -3.19 13.91
CA TYR A 127 -0.82 -4.53 13.37
C TYR A 127 -1.46 -5.44 14.46
N PRO A 128 -2.58 -6.14 14.17
CA PRO A 128 -3.24 -6.96 15.19
C PRO A 128 -2.32 -8.09 15.67
N THR A 129 -2.23 -8.26 16.98
CA THR A 129 -1.52 -9.39 17.63
C THR A 129 -2.31 -10.69 17.55
N VAL A 130 -3.64 -10.62 17.41
CA VAL A 130 -4.54 -11.75 17.19
C VAL A 130 -5.08 -11.66 15.77
N PHE A 131 -4.75 -12.66 14.95
CA PHE A 131 -5.00 -12.66 13.52
C PHE A 131 -6.04 -13.72 13.18
N ASP A 132 -7.22 -13.31 12.71
CA ASP A 132 -8.24 -14.23 12.20
C ASP A 132 -7.97 -14.66 10.74
N GLY A 133 -6.87 -14.20 10.13
CA GLY A 133 -6.76 -14.03 8.68
C GLY A 133 -5.74 -14.89 7.93
N LYS A 134 -5.34 -16.07 8.42
CA LYS A 134 -4.84 -17.24 7.68
C LYS A 134 -4.51 -18.33 8.68
#